data_AF-A0A954LT98-F1
#
_entry.id   AF-A0A954LT98-F1
#
_cell.length_a   1.000
_cell.length_b   1.000
_cell.length_c   1.000
_cell.angle_alpha   90.00
_cell.angle_beta   90.00
_cell.angle_gamma   90.00
#
_symmetry.space_group_name_H-M   'P 1'
#
loop_
_entity.id
_entity.type
_entity.pdbx_description
1 polymer ?
#
loop_
_entity_poly.entity_id
_entity_poly.type
_entity_poly.pdbx_seq_one_letter_code
_entity_poly.pdbx_strand_id
1 'polypeptide(L)'
;MSTSKPQPLHPGPKRKVCPVCGEYSYSRGGVHPQCSVRQADEKRMQRLKREQASKAPAKPAVDVKPWQKICPKCKNLIHIRKQVCVCGHQNAAATASRRQAKS
;
A
#
# COMPACT_ATOMS: atom_id res chain seq x y z
N MET A 1 -52.54 9.90 -26.26
CA MET A 1 -51.92 10.40 -27.50
C MET A 1 -50.41 10.38 -27.32
N SER A 2 -49.77 9.29 -27.73
CA SER A 2 -48.32 9.12 -27.57
C SER A 2 -47.62 9.63 -28.83
N THR A 3 -47.28 10.92 -28.85
CA THR A 3 -46.49 11.51 -29.94
C THR A 3 -45.01 11.23 -29.71
N SER A 4 -44.49 10.19 -30.36
CA SER A 4 -43.05 9.94 -30.41
C SER A 4 -42.36 11.04 -31.21
N LYS A 5 -41.22 11.54 -30.71
CA LYS A 5 -40.45 12.60 -31.38
C LYS A 5 -39.95 12.09 -32.74
N PRO A 6 -39.99 12.91 -33.81
CA PRO A 6 -39.48 12.52 -35.12
C PRO A 6 -37.98 12.26 -35.05
N GLN A 7 -37.51 11.28 -35.82
CA GLN A 7 -36.07 11.02 -35.93
C GLN A 7 -35.36 12.23 -36.54
N PRO A 8 -34.17 12.61 -36.03
CA PRO A 8 -33.40 13.68 -36.62
C PRO A 8 -32.96 13.34 -38.05
N LEU A 9 -33.07 14.31 -38.95
CA LEU A 9 -32.72 14.20 -40.38
C LEU A 9 -31.24 13.88 -40.60
N HIS A 10 -30.36 14.22 -39.65
CA HIS A 10 -28.93 13.96 -39.73
C HIS A 10 -28.45 13.18 -38.51
N PRO A 11 -27.70 12.07 -38.71
CA PRO A 11 -27.06 11.40 -37.59
C PRO A 11 -26.01 12.32 -36.97
N GLY A 12 -26.00 12.41 -35.64
CA GLY A 12 -24.99 13.18 -34.92
C GLY A 12 -23.56 12.65 -35.19
N PRO A 13 -22.53 13.49 -34.98
CA PRO A 13 -21.15 13.07 -35.21
C PRO A 13 -20.79 11.88 -34.32
N LYS A 14 -20.21 10.83 -34.92
CA LYS A 14 -19.71 9.66 -34.19
C LYS A 14 -18.58 10.10 -33.27
N ARG A 15 -18.85 10.12 -31.95
CA ARG A 15 -17.84 10.46 -30.94
C ARG A 15 -16.84 9.32 -30.80
N LYS A 16 -15.55 9.65 -30.73
CA LYS A 16 -14.50 8.66 -30.48
C LYS A 16 -14.57 8.20 -29.02
N VAL A 17 -14.29 6.92 -28.79
CA VAL A 17 -14.22 6.34 -27.44
C VAL A 17 -12.76 6.30 -26.99
N CYS A 18 -12.51 6.68 -25.75
CA CYS A 18 -11.21 6.67 -25.12
C CYS A 18 -10.76 5.22 -24.90
N PRO A 19 -9.58 4.79 -25.41
CA PRO A 19 -9.08 3.43 -25.24
C PRO A 19 -8.63 3.11 -23.81
N VAL A 20 -8.47 4.14 -22.95
CA VAL A 20 -7.99 3.97 -21.57
C VAL A 20 -9.13 3.74 -20.59
N CYS A 21 -10.25 4.46 -20.75
CA CYS A 21 -11.39 4.38 -19.81
C CYS A 21 -12.71 3.91 -20.45
N GLY A 22 -12.79 3.78 -21.78
CA GLY A 22 -14.01 3.34 -22.47
C GLY A 22 -15.11 4.40 -22.60
N GLU A 23 -14.87 5.63 -22.14
CA GLU A 23 -15.83 6.73 -22.25
C GLU A 23 -15.61 7.57 -23.51
N TYR A 24 -16.62 8.33 -23.93
CA TYR A 24 -16.50 9.24 -25.07
C TYR A 24 -15.45 10.33 -24.81
N SER A 25 -14.50 10.43 -25.73
CA SER A 25 -13.47 11.46 -25.71
C SER A 25 -13.95 12.73 -26.39
N TYR A 26 -13.71 13.87 -25.72
CA TYR A 26 -13.88 15.20 -26.30
C TYR A 26 -12.63 15.69 -27.05
N SER A 27 -11.53 14.94 -26.98
CA SER A 27 -10.27 15.32 -27.62
C SER A 27 -10.24 14.86 -29.08
N ARG A 28 -9.64 15.67 -29.96
CA ARG A 28 -9.50 15.37 -31.40
C ARG A 28 -8.78 14.04 -31.67
N GLY A 29 -7.82 13.69 -30.82
CA GLY A 29 -7.09 12.42 -30.84
C GLY A 29 -7.88 11.21 -30.33
N GLY A 30 -9.04 11.40 -29.71
CA GLY A 30 -9.85 10.30 -29.17
C GLY A 30 -9.40 9.76 -27.81
N VAL A 31 -8.40 10.36 -27.16
CA VAL A 31 -7.96 10.02 -25.79
C VAL A 31 -8.12 11.24 -24.90
N HIS A 32 -8.70 11.09 -23.70
CA HIS A 32 -8.81 12.22 -22.77
C HIS A 32 -7.42 12.73 -22.36
N PRO A 33 -7.24 14.03 -22.06
CA PRO A 33 -5.94 14.58 -21.66
C PRO A 33 -5.34 13.84 -20.45
N GLN A 34 -6.16 13.58 -19.42
CA GLN A 34 -5.72 12.85 -18.23
C GLN A 34 -5.36 11.39 -18.52
N CYS A 35 -6.08 10.75 -19.44
CA CYS A 35 -5.80 9.38 -19.88
C CYS A 35 -4.51 9.30 -20.70
N SER A 36 -4.22 10.31 -21.52
CA SER A 36 -2.99 10.41 -22.30
C SER A 36 -1.76 10.50 -21.40
N VAL A 37 -1.82 11.34 -20.35
CA VAL A 37 -0.74 11.46 -19.35
C VAL A 37 -0.50 10.12 -18.64
N ARG A 38 -1.56 9.46 -18.17
CA ARG A 38 -1.44 8.13 -17.54
C ARG A 38 -0.78 7.10 -18.45
N GLN A 39 -1.17 7.07 -19.73
CA GLN A 39 -0.60 6.15 -20.70
C GLN A 39 0.89 6.44 -20.96
N ALA A 40 1.29 7.72 -21.00
CA ALA A 40 2.69 8.10 -21.13
C ALA A 40 3.53 7.71 -19.89
N ASP A 41 2.96 7.89 -18.69
CA ASP A 41 3.64 7.61 -17.42
C ASP A 41 3.69 6.11 -17.05
N GLU A 42 2.92 5.25 -17.71
CA GLU A 42 2.78 3.83 -17.35
C GLU A 42 4.14 3.12 -17.27
N LYS A 43 5.02 3.34 -18.26
CA LYS A 43 6.38 2.75 -18.27
C LYS A 43 7.21 3.21 -17.09
N ARG A 44 7.14 4.50 -16.75
CA ARG A 44 7.86 5.08 -15.61
C ARG A 44 7.36 4.48 -14.29
N MET A 45 6.05 4.38 -14.14
CA MET A 45 5.42 3.80 -12.95
C MET A 45 5.77 2.33 -12.77
N GLN A 46 5.81 1.55 -13.86
CA GLN A 46 6.25 0.15 -13.82
C GLN A 46 7.71 0.02 -13.35
N ARG A 47 8.60 0.90 -13.82
CA ARG A 47 10.01 0.90 -13.37
C ARG A 47 10.12 1.19 -11.88
N LEU A 48 9.46 2.24 -11.41
CA LEU A 48 9.46 2.60 -9.98
C LEU A 48 8.89 1.48 -9.11
N LYS A 49 7.83 0.79 -9.57
CA LYS A 49 7.26 -0.35 -8.85
C LYS A 49 8.25 -1.52 -8.72
N ARG A 50 9.00 -1.82 -9.79
CA ARG A 50 10.04 -2.86 -9.77
C ARG A 50 11.19 -2.49 -8.81
N GLU A 51 11.65 -1.25 -8.87
CA GLU A 51 12.69 -0.74 -7.97
C GLU A 51 12.24 -0.80 -6.50
N GLN A 52 10.99 -0.43 -6.19
CA GLN A 52 10.45 -0.53 -4.84
C GLN A 52 10.30 -1.98 -4.38
N ALA A 53 9.85 -2.89 -5.25
CA ALA A 53 9.78 -4.31 -4.93
C ALA A 53 11.15 -4.90 -4.58
N SER A 54 12.21 -4.47 -5.28
CA SER A 54 13.59 -4.90 -4.96
C SER A 54 14.13 -4.33 -3.65
N LYS A 55 13.58 -3.20 -3.20
CA LYS A 55 13.98 -2.49 -1.97
C LYS A 55 13.06 -2.78 -0.78
N ALA A 56 12.11 -3.70 -0.92
CA ALA A 56 11.21 -4.04 0.18
C ALA A 56 12.06 -4.47 1.40
N PRO A 57 11.94 -3.79 2.56
CA PRO A 57 12.62 -4.26 3.75
C PRO A 57 12.08 -5.65 4.06
N ALA A 58 12.97 -6.62 4.27
CA ALA A 58 12.59 -7.95 4.71
C ALA A 58 11.70 -7.79 5.95
N LYS A 59 10.42 -8.12 5.83
CA LYS A 59 9.54 -8.19 7.00
C LYS A 59 10.22 -9.16 7.97
N PRO A 60 10.38 -8.81 9.26
CA PRO A 60 10.91 -9.77 10.21
C PRO A 60 10.04 -11.02 10.15
N ALA A 61 10.67 -12.20 10.09
CA ALA A 61 10.01 -13.50 9.92
C ALA A 61 8.97 -13.82 11.03
N VAL A 62 8.88 -12.97 12.05
CA VAL A 62 7.88 -13.03 13.11
C VAL A 62 7.35 -11.61 13.30
N ASP A 63 6.04 -11.42 13.12
CA ASP A 63 5.34 -10.17 13.43
C ASP A 63 5.32 -9.95 14.95
N VAL A 64 6.45 -9.55 15.52
CA VAL A 64 6.55 -9.17 16.94
C VAL A 64 5.94 -7.79 17.08
N LYS A 65 4.83 -7.70 17.82
CA LYS A 65 4.23 -6.40 18.14
C LYS A 65 5.21 -5.59 19.00
N PRO A 66 5.24 -4.25 18.91
CA PRO A 66 6.18 -3.41 19.67
C PRO A 66 6.16 -3.64 21.20
N TRP A 67 5.06 -4.14 21.75
CA TRP A 67 4.89 -4.45 23.18
C TRP A 67 5.18 -5.92 23.53
N GLN A 68 5.75 -6.69 22.60
CA GLN A 68 6.13 -8.08 22.79
C GLN A 68 7.64 -8.25 22.66
N LYS A 69 8.18 -9.24 23.36
CA LYS A 69 9.55 -9.70 23.23
C LYS A 69 9.55 -11.23 23.19
N ILE A 70 10.56 -11.82 22.58
CA ILE A 70 10.72 -13.28 22.49
C ILE A 70 11.59 -13.75 23.66
N CYS A 71 11.14 -14.77 24.40
CA CYS A 71 11.95 -15.39 25.43
C CYS A 71 13.14 -16.16 24.80
N PRO A 72 14.39 -15.95 25.24
CA PRO A 72 15.55 -16.62 24.64
C PRO A 72 15.60 -18.12 24.91
N LYS A 73 14.92 -18.60 25.98
CA LYS A 73 14.93 -20.01 26.37
C LYS A 73 13.89 -20.84 25.61
N CYS A 74 12.63 -20.41 25.61
CA CYS A 74 11.53 -21.18 25.02
C CYS A 74 10.91 -20.56 23.77
N LYS A 75 11.43 -19.41 23.31
CA LYS A 75 10.95 -18.67 22.12
C LYS A 75 9.47 -18.23 22.18
N ASN A 76 8.81 -18.32 23.33
CA ASN A 76 7.47 -17.78 23.51
C ASN A 76 7.47 -16.25 23.46
N LEU A 77 6.40 -15.70 22.87
CA LEU A 77 6.10 -14.27 22.93
C LEU A 77 5.59 -13.90 24.32
N ILE A 78 6.27 -12.95 24.95
CA ILE A 78 5.92 -12.40 26.24
C ILE A 78 5.73 -10.90 26.13
N HIS A 79 4.85 -10.34 26.95
CA HIS A 79 4.67 -8.89 27.02
C HIS A 79 5.97 -8.22 27.50
N ILE A 80 6.35 -7.08 26.91
CA ILE A 80 7.64 -6.41 27.16
C ILE A 80 7.87 -6.09 28.64
N ARG A 81 6.80 -5.76 29.38
CA ARG A 81 6.81 -5.49 30.83
C ARG A 81 6.93 -6.72 31.73
N LYS A 82 6.66 -7.94 31.23
CA LYS A 82 6.82 -9.17 32.02
C LYS A 82 8.30 -9.50 32.16
N GLN A 83 8.76 -9.63 33.41
CA GLN A 83 10.13 -10.02 33.72
C GLN A 83 10.29 -11.54 33.60
N VAL A 84 9.31 -12.31 34.08
CA VAL A 84 9.37 -13.78 34.11
C VAL A 84 8.54 -14.38 32.97
N CYS A 85 9.14 -15.30 32.21
CA CYS A 85 8.44 -16.11 31.22
C CYS A 85 7.76 -17.31 31.89
N VAL A 86 6.75 -17.91 31.23
CA VAL A 86 6.08 -19.15 31.68
C VAL A 86 7.07 -20.31 31.87
N CYS A 87 8.19 -20.33 31.13
CA CYS A 87 9.24 -21.34 31.30
C CYS A 87 10.18 -21.09 32.50
N GLY A 88 9.88 -20.08 33.33
CA GLY A 88 10.68 -19.67 34.49
C GLY A 88 11.89 -18.79 34.15
N HIS A 89 12.16 -18.50 32.87
CA HIS A 89 13.29 -17.63 32.49
C HIS A 89 13.03 -16.17 32.87
N GLN A 90 13.99 -15.54 33.54
CA GLN A 90 13.99 -14.12 33.88
C GLN A 90 14.62 -13.31 32.74
N ASN A 91 13.82 -12.49 32.09
CA ASN A 91 14.28 -11.58 31.05
C ASN A 91 14.80 -10.32 31.74
N ALA A 92 15.94 -9.79 31.29
CA ALA A 92 16.47 -8.54 31.84
C ALA A 92 15.41 -7.43 31.78
N ALA A 93 15.22 -6.74 32.90
CA ALA A 93 14.50 -5.48 32.89
C ALA A 93 15.28 -4.51 31.99
N ALA A 94 14.58 -3.71 31.19
CA ALA A 94 15.18 -2.53 30.58
C ALA A 94 15.65 -1.62 31.73
N THR A 95 16.90 -1.77 32.14
CA THR A 95 17.48 -1.02 33.24
C THR A 95 17.58 0.43 32.81
N ALA A 96 16.72 1.28 33.36
CA ALA A 96 17.12 2.64 33.68
C ALA A 96 18.40 2.51 34.52
N SER A 97 19.47 3.13 34.03
CA SER A 97 20.78 3.23 34.65
C SER A 97 20.69 3.47 36.16
N ARG A 98 20.90 2.41 36.95
CA ARG A 98 21.08 2.49 38.39
C ARG A 98 22.51 3.01 38.62
N ARG A 99 22.66 4.34 38.77
CA ARG A 99 23.85 4.94 39.38
C ARG A 99 23.94 4.44 40.83
N GLN A 100 24.68 3.36 41.07
CA GLN A 100 25.17 2.98 42.39
C GLN A 100 26.55 2.34 42.26
N ALA A 101 27.58 3.15 42.44
CA ALA A 101 28.93 2.78 42.88
C ALA A 101 29.51 4.04 43.55
N LYS A 102 29.46 4.09 44.89
CA LYS A 102 30.62 3.99 45.80
C LYS A 102 31.62 5.16 45.65
N SER A 103 31.62 6.06 46.63
CA SER A 103 32.71 6.21 47.61
C SER A 103 32.29 7.13 48.75
#